data_AF-A0A137P9N2-F1
#
_entry.id   AF-A0A137P9N2-F1
#
_cell.length_a   1.000
_cell.length_b   1.000
_cell.length_c   1.000
_cell.angle_alpha   90.00
_cell.angle_beta   90.00
_cell.angle_gamma   90.00
#
_symmetry.space_group_name_H-M   'P 1'
#
loop_
_entity.id
_entity.type
_entity.pdbx_description
1 polymer ?
#
loop_
_entity_poly.entity_id
_entity_poly.type
_entity_poly.pdbx_seq_one_letter_code
_entity_poly.pdbx_strand_id
1 'polypeptide(L)' 'MASDYVPKFAHLSIERRILCIGPFDGVLRFSQGACVATLLTKLLEINHPLVSPANHPPLKFSITISAFIFKSLKY' A
#
# COMPACT_ATOMS: atom_id res chain seq x y z
N MET A 1 -19.57 14.79 16.39
CA MET A 1 -20.06 13.72 15.49
C MET A 1 -19.50 14.01 14.11
N ALA A 2 -18.34 13.45 13.78
CA ALA A 2 -17.72 13.61 12.46
C ALA A 2 -18.20 12.45 11.58
N SER A 3 -18.92 12.83 10.53
CA SER A 3 -19.55 11.96 9.53
C SER A 3 -18.54 10.99 8.92
N ASP A 4 -18.92 9.71 8.94
CA ASP A 4 -18.21 8.54 8.43
C ASP A 4 -17.91 8.63 6.93
N TYR A 5 -16.83 9.33 6.56
CA TYR A 5 -16.27 9.24 5.22
C TYR A 5 -15.50 7.91 5.08
N VAL A 6 -16.24 6.83 4.77
CA VAL A 6 -15.66 5.53 4.43
C VAL A 6 -15.23 5.59 2.95
N PRO A 7 -13.92 5.58 2.63
CA PRO A 7 -13.50 5.64 1.24
C PRO A 7 -13.99 4.39 0.50
N LYS A 8 -14.36 4.57 -0.78
CA LYS A 8 -14.91 3.54 -1.71
C LYS A 8 -14.03 2.29 -1.92
N PHE A 9 -12.91 2.15 -1.20
CA PHE A 9 -11.97 1.04 -1.27
C PHE A 9 -11.90 0.20 0.02
N ALA A 10 -12.78 0.45 1.00
CA ALA A 10 -12.82 -0.22 2.31
C ALA A 10 -12.98 -1.76 2.30
N HIS A 11 -13.13 -2.39 1.14
CA HIS A 11 -13.15 -3.85 0.96
C HIS A 11 -11.74 -4.45 0.80
N LEU A 12 -10.69 -3.65 0.61
CA LEU A 12 -9.31 -4.13 0.59
C LEU A 12 -8.79 -4.22 2.02
N SER A 13 -8.90 -5.40 2.64
CA SER A 13 -8.49 -5.75 4.02
C SER A 13 -7.08 -5.32 4.44
N ILE A 14 -6.24 -4.93 3.48
CA ILE A 14 -4.85 -4.50 3.66
C ILE A 14 -4.77 -3.07 4.23
N GLU A 15 -5.59 -2.13 3.74
CA GLU A 15 -5.56 -0.74 4.24
C GLU A 15 -5.95 -0.66 5.72
N ARG A 16 -6.98 -1.42 6.13
CA ARG A 16 -7.39 -1.49 7.56
C ARG A 16 -6.30 -2.07 8.47
N ARG A 17 -5.47 -3.00 8.00
CA ARG A 17 -4.40 -3.58 8.82
C ARG A 17 -3.20 -2.64 8.99
N ILE A 18 -2.93 -1.79 8.00
CA ILE A 18 -1.91 -0.73 8.12
C ILE A 18 -2.38 0.31 9.16
N LEU A 19 -3.66 0.64 9.12
CA LEU A 19 -4.31 1.57 10.04
C LEU A 19 -4.41 1.07 11.49
N CYS A 20 -4.75 -0.20 11.71
CA CYS A 20 -5.05 -0.72 13.05
C CYS A 20 -3.85 -1.27 13.83
N ILE A 21 -2.72 -1.54 13.16
CA ILE A 21 -1.58 -2.26 13.78
C ILE A 21 -0.22 -1.62 13.44
N GLY A 22 -0.19 -0.58 12.61
CA GLY A 22 1.02 0.13 12.21
C GLY A 22 1.46 1.21 13.22
N PRO A 23 2.68 1.77 13.06
CA PRO A 23 3.44 1.77 11.82
C PRO A 23 4.37 0.56 11.62
N PHE A 24 4.42 0.07 10.38
CA PHE A 24 5.37 -0.95 9.93
C PHE A 24 6.65 -0.33 9.38
N ASP A 25 7.80 -0.92 9.72
CA ASP A 25 9.10 -0.53 9.16
C ASP A 25 9.36 -1.12 7.76
N GLY A 26 8.68 -2.20 7.40
CA GLY A 26 8.89 -2.83 6.10
C GLY A 26 7.84 -3.86 5.74
N VAL A 27 7.95 -4.38 4.51
CA VAL A 27 7.01 -5.36 3.95
C VAL A 27 7.75 -6.49 3.25
N LEU A 28 7.29 -7.72 3.45
CA LEU A 28 7.70 -8.91 2.71
C LEU A 28 6.54 -9.36 1.82
N ARG A 29 6.80 -9.59 0.53
CA ARG A 29 5.74 -9.82 -0.46
C ARG A 29 6.11 -10.86 -1.52
N PHE A 30 5.11 -11.63 -1.97
CA PHE A 30 5.26 -12.76 -2.89
C PHE A 30 4.23 -12.74 -4.04
N SER A 31 4.65 -13.10 -5.26
CA SER A 31 3.77 -13.29 -6.43
C SER A 31 2.84 -12.09 -6.68
N GLN A 32 1.52 -12.29 -6.76
CA GLN A 32 0.55 -11.20 -6.92
C GLN A 32 0.56 -10.20 -5.75
N GLY A 33 0.80 -10.67 -4.52
CA GLY A 33 0.93 -9.81 -3.35
C GLY A 33 2.12 -8.85 -3.46
N ALA A 34 3.12 -9.22 -4.27
CA ALA A 34 4.25 -8.35 -4.56
C ALA A 34 3.88 -7.13 -5.41
N CYS A 35 2.98 -7.28 -6.37
CA CYS A 35 2.51 -6.17 -7.20
C CYS A 35 1.77 -5.12 -6.36
N VAL A 36 0.83 -5.59 -5.53
CA VAL A 36 0.01 -4.73 -4.66
C VAL A 36 0.88 -4.00 -3.64
N ALA A 37 1.76 -4.72 -2.95
CA ALA A 37 2.63 -4.09 -1.96
C ALA A 37 3.67 -3.16 -2.62
N THR A 38 4.06 -3.37 -3.88
CA THR A 38 4.93 -2.43 -4.63
C THR A 38 4.23 -1.11 -4.87
N LEU A 39 2.98 -1.17 -5.33
CA LEU A 39 2.16 0.02 -5.49
C LEU A 39 1.99 0.74 -4.15
N LEU A 40 1.69 0.02 -3.08
CA LEU A 40 1.56 0.57 -1.74
C LEU A 40 2.85 1.26 -1.26
N THR A 41 4.02 0.63 -1.42
CA THR A 41 5.31 1.26 -1.08
C THR A 41 5.48 2.58 -1.81
N LYS A 42 5.15 2.63 -3.11
CA LYS A 42 5.24 3.87 -3.90
C LYS A 42 4.25 4.93 -3.47
N LEU A 43 3.01 4.56 -3.16
CA LEU A 43 2.01 5.50 -2.66
C LEU A 43 2.43 6.12 -1.32
N LEU A 44 3.05 5.33 -0.43
CA LEU A 44 3.58 5.82 0.85
C LEU A 44 4.78 6.75 0.66
N GLU A 45 5.71 6.41 -0.24
CA GLU A 45 6.88 7.25 -0.56
C GLU A 45 6.49 8.64 -1.05
N ILE A 46 5.45 8.76 -1.88
CA ILE A 46 4.98 10.05 -2.42
C ILE A 46 3.89 10.71 -1.57
N ASN A 47 3.54 10.12 -0.42
CA ASN A 47 2.43 10.54 0.43
C ASN A 47 1.12 10.79 -0.36
N HIS A 48 0.74 9.81 -1.19
CA HIS A 48 -0.41 9.94 -2.08
C HIS A 48 -1.73 10.06 -1.28
N PRO A 49 -2.72 10.86 -1.71
CA PRO A 49 -3.99 11.05 -1.00
C PRO A 49 -4.77 9.78 -0.66
N LEU A 50 -4.52 8.68 -1.40
CA LEU A 50 -5.13 7.37 -1.13
C LEU A 50 -4.60 6.72 0.16
N VAL A 51 -3.36 7.01 0.55
CA VAL A 51 -2.71 6.44 1.74
C VAL A 51 -2.48 7.48 2.83
N SER A 52 -2.65 8.78 2.55
CA SER A 52 -2.55 9.85 3.55
C SER A 52 -3.44 9.64 4.79
N PRO A 53 -4.68 9.11 4.70
CA PRO A 53 -5.48 8.80 5.87
C PRO A 53 -4.83 7.75 6.80
N ALA A 54 -3.90 6.94 6.27
CA ALA A 54 -3.17 5.95 7.05
C ALA A 54 -2.09 6.54 7.96
N ASN A 55 -1.69 7.81 7.74
CA ASN A 55 -0.65 8.49 8.51
C ASN A 55 0.59 7.62 8.75
N HIS A 56 0.98 6.85 7.74
CA HIS A 56 2.05 5.87 7.81
C HIS A 56 3.29 6.43 7.09
N PRO A 57 4.47 6.47 7.73
CA PRO A 57 5.69 6.94 7.07
C PRO A 57 6.12 5.99 5.96
N PRO A 58 6.94 6.42 4.98
CA PRO A 58 7.50 5.50 3.99
C PRO A 58 8.16 4.29 4.65
N LEU A 59 7.96 3.11 4.05
CA LEU A 59 8.58 1.88 4.53
C LEU A 59 10.11 2.01 4.42
N LYS A 60 10.83 1.62 5.48
CA LYS A 60 12.30 1.61 5.52
C LYS A 60 12.88 0.54 4.59
N PHE A 61 12.17 -0.57 4.41
CA PHE A 61 12.59 -1.64 3.51
C PHE A 61 11.41 -2.38 2.87
N SER A 62 11.67 -3.00 1.72
CA SER A 62 10.69 -3.83 1.03
C SER A 62 11.36 -5.02 0.33
N ILE A 63 10.96 -6.23 0.69
CA ILE A 63 11.52 -7.48 0.15
C ILE A 63 10.50 -8.11 -0.80
N THR A 64 10.90 -8.25 -2.06
CA THR A 64 10.03 -8.70 -3.16
C THR A 64 10.49 -10.04 -3.69
N ILE A 65 9.62 -11.06 -3.66
CA ILE A 65 9.94 -12.42 -4.11
C ILE A 65 8.96 -12.82 -5.23
N SER A 66 9.50 -13.28 -6.36
CA SER A 66 8.71 -13.81 -7.50
C SER A 66 7.61 -12.87 -8.01
N ALA A 67 7.86 -11.57 -8.05
CA ALA A 67 6.92 -10.58 -8.57
C ALA A 67 6.93 -10.51 -10.10
N PHE A 68 5.87 -9.94 -10.66
CA PHE A 68 5.82 -9.50 -12.05
C PHE A 68 5.49 -8.01 -12.09
N ILE A 69 6.10 -7.27 -13.00
CA ILE A 69 5.79 -5.85 -13.23
C ILE A 69 5.17 -5.75 -14.61
N PHE A 70 3.94 -5.23 -14.67
CA PHE A 70 3.33 -4.87 -15.96
C PHE A 70 4.06 -3.65 -16.52
N LYS A 71 4.96 -3.88 -17.46
CA LYS A 71 5.55 -2.80 -18.27
C LYS A 71 4.64 -2.60 -19.48
N SER A 72 3.96 -1.45 -19.54
CA SER A 72 3.26 -1.05 -20.76
C SER A 72 4.30 -0.87 -21.87
N LEU A 73 4.23 -1.73 -22.89
CA LEU A 73 4.97 -1.53 -24.14
C LEU A 73 4.26 -0.42 -24.89
N LYS A 74 4.92 0.73 -25.03
CA LYS A 74 4.51 1.75 -26.01
C LYS A 74 4.78 1.16 -27.40
N TYR A 75 3.72 0.82 -28.13
CA TYR A 75 3.75 0.65 -29.58
C TYR A 75 3.47 2.00 -30.24
#